data_AF-A0A845ES31-F1
#
_entry.id   AF-A0A845ES31-F1
#
_cell.length_a   1.000
_cell.length_b   1.000
_cell.length_c   1.000
_cell.angle_alpha   90.00
_cell.angle_beta   90.00
_cell.angle_gamma   90.00
#
_symmetry.space_group_name_H-M   'P 1'
#
loop_
_entity.id
_entity.type
_entity.pdbx_description
1 polymer ?
#
loop_
_entity_poly.entity_id
_entity_poly.type
_entity_poly.pdbx_seq_one_letter_code
_entity_poly.pdbx_strand_id
1 'polypeptide(L)' 'YVDYYNHERVKAKLAGLSPIQYRTQTSQTAA' A
#
# COMPACT_ATOMS: atom_id res chain seq x y z
N TYR A 1 -17.68 5.76 -8.41
CA TYR A 1 -16.58 6.57 -9.00
C TYR A 1 -15.43 6.77 -8.00
N VAL A 2 -15.71 7.23 -6.77
CA VAL A 2 -14.69 7.41 -5.71
C VAL A 2 -14.01 6.09 -5.28
N ASP A 3 -14.76 5.00 -5.13
CA ASP A 3 -14.19 3.73 -4.66
C ASP A 3 -13.18 3.13 -5.64
N TYR A 4 -13.48 3.22 -6.94
CA TYR A 4 -12.57 2.78 -7.99
C TYR A 4 -11.27 3.60 -7.97
N TYR A 5 -11.38 4.93 -7.89
CA TYR A 5 -10.23 5.81 -7.83
C TYR A 5 -9.38 5.57 -6.56
N ASN A 6 -10.02 5.37 -5.42
CA ASN A 6 -9.35 5.07 -4.16
C ASN A 6 -8.56 3.75 -4.23
N HIS A 7 -9.14 2.72 -4.83
CA HIS A 7 -8.48 1.43 -5.03
C HIS A 7 -7.22 1.57 -5.89
N GLU A 8 -7.32 2.28 -7.00
CA GLU A 8 -6.19 2.51 -7.92
C GLU A 8 -5.07 3.33 -7.25
N ARG A 9 -5.44 4.36 -6.48
CA ARG A 9 -4.48 5.18 -5.71
C ARG A 9 -3.77 4.39 -4.61
N VAL A 10 -4.48 3.54 -3.89
CA VAL A 10 -3.90 2.71 -2.83
C VAL A 10 -2.91 1.72 -3.41
N LYS A 11 -3.23 1.03 -4.51
CA LYS A 11 -2.29 0.14 -5.20
C LYS A 11 -1.01 0.85 -5.63
N ALA A 12 -1.15 2.05 -6.21
CA ALA A 12 0.01 2.84 -6.64
C ALA A 12 0.89 3.27 -5.46
N LYS A 13 0.28 3.72 -4.35
CA LYS A 13 1.00 4.09 -3.12
C LYS A 13 1.75 2.91 -2.48
N LEU A 14 1.13 1.74 -2.51
CA LEU A 14 1.73 0.53 -1.95
C LEU A 14 2.70 -0.14 -2.94
N ALA A 15 2.97 0.45 -4.10
CA ALA A 15 3.81 -0.14 -5.16
C ALA A 15 3.39 -1.58 -5.53
N GLY A 16 2.07 -1.86 -5.52
CA GLY A 16 1.53 -3.18 -5.76
C GLY A 16 1.54 -4.14 -4.56
N LEU A 17 2.01 -3.71 -3.39
CA LEU A 17 1.97 -4.49 -2.15
C LEU A 17 0.57 -4.50 -1.53
N SER A 18 0.24 -5.59 -0.85
CA SER A 18 -0.89 -5.58 0.10
C SER A 18 -0.58 -4.71 1.32
N PRO A 19 -1.60 -4.20 2.03
CA PRO A 19 -1.39 -3.39 3.24
C PRO A 19 -0.53 -4.06 4.31
N ILE A 20 -0.62 -5.39 4.42
CA ILE A 20 0.18 -6.18 5.38
C ILE A 20 1.65 -6.20 4.94
N GLN A 21 1.93 -6.50 3.68
CA GLN A 21 3.30 -6.53 3.15
C GLN A 21 3.99 -5.16 3.27
N TYR A 22 3.27 -4.08 2.95
CA TYR A 22 3.79 -2.72 3.09
C TYR A 22 4.19 -2.41 4.53
N ARG A 23 3.32 -2.71 5.50
CA ARG A 23 3.60 -2.49 6.92
C ARG A 23 4.80 -3.29 7.40
N THR A 24 4.88 -4.57 7.04
CA THR A 24 6.01 -5.43 7.40
C THR A 24 7.33 -4.89 6.85
N GLN A 25 7.36 -4.46 5.58
CA GLN A 25 8.55 -3.85 4.98
C GLN A 25 8.95 -2.57 5.70
N THR A 26 8.01 -1.64 5.93
CA THR A 26 8.30 -0.38 6.62
C THR A 26 8.79 -0.59 8.05
N SER A 27 8.21 -1.55 8.76
CA SER A 27 8.62 -1.87 10.14
C SER A 27 9.99 -2.54 10.19
N GLN A 28 10.38 -3.30 9.16
CA GLN A 28 11.71 -3.89 9.07
C GLN A 28 12.78 -2.87 8.66
N THR A 29 12.46 -1.90 7.80
CA THR A 29 13.39 -0.83 7.41
C THR A 29 13.59 0.22 8.51
N ALA A 30 12.66 0.32 9.47
CA ALA A 30 12.75 1.26 10.59
C ALA A 30 13.54 0.73 11.81
N ALA A 31 14.11 -0.48 11.73
CA ALA A 31 14.98 -1.10 12.74
C ALA A 31 16.46 -0.92 12.36
#